data_AF-A0A8T3ZZ40-F1
#
_entry.id   AF-A0A8T3ZZ40-F1
#
_cell.length_a   1.000
_cell.length_b   1.000
_cell.length_c   1.000
_cell.angle_alpha   90.00
_cell.angle_beta   90.00
_cell.angle_gamma   90.00
#
_symmetry.space_group_name_H-M   'P 1'
#
loop_
_entity.id
_entity.type
_entity.pdbx_description
1 polymer ?
#
loop_
_entity_poly.entity_id
_entity_poly.type
_entity_poly.pdbx_seq_one_letter_code
_entity_poly.pdbx_strand_id
1 'polypeptide(L)'
;LQNDEVIMQVRNEYLGDVSTLSKETELTKKGLKMLGLIVKKKQMLQSELKYYFKGEIYAYVTELKKLGYITSEKYKNTRLLKPTKKFAESFQLPVQQ
;
A
#
# COMPACT_ATOMS: atom_id res chain seq x y z
N LEU A 1 27.37 18.65 18.72
CA LEU A 1 26.17 17.82 18.90
C LEU A 1 26.42 16.52 18.14
N GLN A 2 26.91 15.49 18.85
CA GLN A 2 27.16 14.17 18.30
C GLN A 2 25.84 13.40 18.44
N ASN A 3 25.20 13.05 17.34
CA ASN A 3 23.98 12.25 17.37
C ASN A 3 24.39 10.79 17.54
N ASP A 4 24.23 10.24 18.74
CA ASP A 4 24.39 8.81 19.04
C ASP A 4 23.21 8.00 18.47
N GLU A 5 23.16 7.82 17.15
CA GLU A 5 22.19 6.92 16.51
C GLU A 5 22.73 5.49 16.45
N VAL A 6 22.08 4.58 17.18
CA VAL A 6 22.29 3.13 17.07
C VAL A 6 21.30 2.57 16.07
N ILE A 7 21.81 1.97 14.99
CA ILE A 7 21.00 1.40 13.91
C ILE A 7 21.12 -0.13 13.87
N MET A 8 20.00 -0.82 13.63
CA MET A 8 19.98 -2.26 13.39
C MET A 8 20.19 -2.52 11.90
N GLN A 9 21.28 -3.17 11.54
CA GLN A 9 21.61 -3.54 10.16
C GLN A 9 21.94 -5.03 10.04
N VAL A 10 21.65 -5.60 8.88
CA VAL A 10 22.06 -6.97 8.53
C VAL A 10 23.58 -6.97 8.35
N ARG A 11 24.28 -7.97 8.91
CA ARG A 11 25.73 -8.13 8.68
C ARG A 11 26.00 -8.43 7.21
N ASN A 12 27.07 -7.86 6.66
CA ASN A 12 27.40 -7.94 5.23
C ASN A 12 27.42 -9.37 4.68
N GLU A 13 27.87 -10.34 5.48
CA GLU A 13 27.95 -11.76 5.12
C GLU A 13 26.59 -12.39 4.80
N TYR A 14 25.48 -11.85 5.31
CA TYR A 14 24.13 -12.36 5.03
C TYR A 14 23.39 -11.55 3.95
N LEU A 15 23.96 -10.44 3.46
CA LEU A 15 23.28 -9.58 2.49
C LEU A 15 22.92 -10.32 1.20
N GLY A 16 23.80 -11.22 0.74
CA GLY A 16 23.54 -12.06 -0.45
C GLY A 16 22.29 -12.92 -0.28
N ASP A 17 22.16 -13.58 0.87
CA ASP A 17 21.08 -14.51 1.18
C ASP A 17 19.73 -13.80 1.40
N VAL A 18 19.74 -12.61 2.02
CA VAL A 18 18.51 -11.86 2.29
C VAL A 18 18.08 -10.94 1.15
N SER A 19 18.96 -10.66 0.18
CA SER A 19 18.66 -9.75 -0.94
C SER A 19 17.45 -10.15 -1.76
N THR A 20 17.13 -11.45 -1.82
CA THR A 20 15.97 -11.95 -2.55
C THR A 20 14.65 -11.84 -1.79
N LEU A 21 14.69 -11.59 -0.48
CA LEU A 21 13.52 -11.44 0.37
C LEU A 21 12.86 -10.06 0.23
N SER A 22 13.62 -9.04 -0.20
CA SER A 22 13.13 -7.67 -0.39
C SER A 22 12.43 -7.43 -1.74
N LYS A 23 12.14 -8.48 -2.52
CA LYS A 23 11.63 -8.37 -3.90
C LYS A 23 10.24 -7.75 -4.03
N GLU A 24 9.46 -7.63 -2.96
CA GLU A 24 8.19 -6.91 -3.03
C GLU A 24 8.44 -5.41 -2.95
N THR A 25 8.11 -4.70 -4.04
CA THR A 25 8.26 -3.26 -4.16
C THR A 25 7.62 -2.59 -2.95
N GLU A 26 8.44 -1.89 -2.14
CA GLU A 26 7.93 -1.16 -0.99
C GLU A 26 6.89 -0.15 -1.47
N LEU A 27 5.64 -0.36 -1.05
CA LEU A 27 4.59 0.64 -1.20
C LEU A 27 5.10 1.98 -0.70
N THR A 28 4.86 3.03 -1.47
CA THR A 28 5.14 4.38 -0.96
C THR A 28 4.39 4.59 0.36
N LYS A 29 4.99 5.31 1.32
CA LYS A 29 4.35 5.59 2.63
C LYS A 29 2.94 6.17 2.49
N LYS A 30 2.69 6.97 1.44
CA LYS A 30 1.36 7.49 1.13
C LYS A 30 0.43 6.44 0.52
N GLY A 31 0.92 5.61 -0.40
CA GLY A 31 0.20 4.46 -0.96
C GLY A 31 -0.27 3.49 0.13
N LEU A 32 0.60 3.16 1.09
CA LEU A 32 0.26 2.28 2.22
C LEU A 32 -0.85 2.87 3.11
N LYS A 33 -0.76 4.16 3.47
CA LYS A 33 -1.82 4.85 4.23
C LYS A 33 -3.15 4.86 3.48
N MET A 34 -3.10 5.06 2.17
CA MET A 34 -4.28 5.07 1.31
C MET A 34 -4.93 3.70 1.23
N LEU A 35 -4.13 2.65 1.05
CA LEU A 35 -4.56 1.27 1.10
C LEU A 35 -5.26 0.94 2.42
N GLY A 36 -4.63 1.31 3.56
CA GLY A 36 -5.22 1.10 4.88
C GLY A 36 -6.58 1.77 5.06
N LEU A 37 -6.76 2.98 4.52
CA LEU A 37 -8.06 3.67 4.55
C LEU A 37 -9.13 2.94 3.74
N ILE A 38 -8.80 2.54 2.51
CA ILE A 38 -9.72 1.81 1.61
C ILE A 38 -10.17 0.50 2.28
N VAL A 39 -9.23 -0.23 2.87
CA VAL A 39 -9.48 -1.50 3.56
C VAL A 39 -10.38 -1.29 4.78
N LYS A 40 -10.07 -0.30 5.63
CA LYS A 40 -10.89 0.03 6.80
C LYS A 40 -12.34 0.39 6.42
N LYS A 41 -12.54 1.01 5.25
CA LYS A 41 -13.86 1.37 4.74
C LYS A 41 -14.54 0.26 3.93
N LYS A 42 -13.85 -0.87 3.66
CA LYS A 42 -14.22 -1.98 2.76
C LYS A 42 -14.38 -1.58 1.29
N GLN A 43 -14.91 -0.40 1.02
CA GLN A 43 -14.96 0.22 -0.29
C GLN A 43 -15.06 1.74 -0.13
N MET A 44 -14.55 2.49 -1.10
CA MET A 44 -14.72 3.95 -1.12
C MET A 44 -14.61 4.52 -2.52
N LEU A 45 -15.14 5.72 -2.74
CA LEU A 45 -14.98 6.42 -4.01
C LEU A 45 -13.60 7.07 -4.10
N GLN A 46 -12.99 7.00 -5.28
CA GLN A 46 -11.73 7.68 -5.55
C GLN A 46 -11.83 9.20 -5.32
N SER A 47 -13.00 9.79 -5.59
CA SER A 47 -13.26 11.21 -5.31
C SER A 47 -13.24 11.58 -3.82
N GLU A 48 -13.45 10.61 -2.91
CA GLU A 48 -13.46 10.85 -1.47
C GLU A 48 -12.04 10.89 -0.88
N LEU A 49 -11.06 10.30 -1.58
CA LEU A 49 -9.67 10.29 -1.13
C LEU A 49 -9.09 11.71 -0.94
N LYS A 50 -9.60 12.70 -1.68
CA LYS A 50 -9.18 14.10 -1.56
C LYS A 50 -9.49 14.73 -0.20
N TYR A 51 -10.44 14.16 0.55
CA TYR A 51 -10.75 14.63 1.91
C TYR A 51 -9.72 14.16 2.94
N TYR A 52 -8.96 13.10 2.63
CA TYR A 52 -7.99 12.48 3.54
C TYR A 52 -6.53 12.71 3.14
N PHE A 53 -6.28 12.90 1.85
CA PHE A 53 -4.94 13.02 1.29
C PHE A 53 -4.79 14.25 0.41
N LYS A 54 -3.59 14.83 0.42
CA LYS A 54 -3.16 15.88 -0.53
C LYS A 54 -2.09 15.32 -1.47
N GLY A 55 -2.06 15.83 -2.71
CA GLY A 55 -1.06 15.47 -3.73
C GLY A 55 -1.59 14.48 -4.77
N GLU A 56 -0.71 13.64 -5.30
CA GLU A 56 -0.94 12.78 -6.48
C GLU A 56 -1.78 11.53 -6.18
N ILE A 57 -3.01 11.72 -5.71
CA ILE A 57 -3.94 10.63 -5.34
C ILE A 57 -4.10 9.62 -6.49
N TYR A 58 -4.25 10.10 -7.72
CA TYR A 58 -4.41 9.25 -8.90
C TYR A 58 -3.18 8.37 -9.15
N ALA A 59 -1.98 8.87 -8.86
CA ALA A 59 -0.75 8.09 -8.99
C ALA A 59 -0.72 6.94 -7.98
N TYR A 60 -1.04 7.22 -6.71
CA TYR A 60 -1.12 6.18 -5.66
C TYR A 60 -2.21 5.15 -5.94
N VAL A 61 -3.38 5.56 -6.40
CA VAL A 61 -4.43 4.61 -6.81
C VAL A 61 -3.96 3.73 -7.97
N THR A 62 -3.20 4.29 -8.92
CA THR A 62 -2.63 3.53 -10.04
C THR A 62 -1.56 2.56 -9.57
N GLU A 63 -0.69 2.95 -8.64
CA GLU A 63 0.30 2.08 -7.97
C GLU A 63 -0.40 0.90 -7.28
N LEU A 64 -1.38 1.17 -6.43
CA LEU A 64 -2.15 0.14 -5.71
C LEU A 64 -2.87 -0.83 -6.65
N LYS A 65 -3.40 -0.33 -7.77
CA LYS A 65 -4.03 -1.16 -8.80
C LYS A 65 -3.00 -2.02 -9.54
N LYS A 66 -1.84 -1.47 -9.90
CA LYS A 66 -0.75 -2.20 -10.57
C LYS A 66 -0.21 -3.33 -9.68
N LEU A 67 -0.07 -3.06 -8.38
CA LEU A 67 0.32 -4.06 -7.39
C LEU A 67 -0.81 -5.09 -7.12
N GLY A 68 -2.02 -4.84 -7.59
CA GLY A 68 -3.15 -5.75 -7.44
C GLY A 68 -3.77 -5.77 -6.04
N TYR A 69 -3.51 -4.75 -5.22
CA TYR A 69 -4.08 -4.65 -3.86
C TYR A 69 -5.51 -4.08 -3.85
N ILE A 70 -5.90 -3.35 -4.90
CA ILE A 70 -7.25 -2.82 -5.06
C ILE A 70 -7.80 -3.05 -6.47
N THR A 71 -9.12 -3.21 -6.58
CA THR A 71 -9.86 -3.07 -7.84
C THR A 71 -10.36 -1.64 -8.00
N SER A 72 -10.67 -1.25 -9.24
CA SER A 72 -11.18 0.07 -9.57
C SER A 72 -12.25 -0.03 -10.65
N GLU A 73 -13.51 0.11 -10.26
CA GLU A 73 -14.69 -0.04 -11.11
C GLU A 73 -15.28 1.33 -11.43
N LYS A 74 -15.79 1.54 -12.65
CA LYS A 74 -16.45 2.81 -13.00
C LYS A 74 -17.74 2.93 -12.18
N TYR A 75 -17.92 4.04 -11.49
CA TYR A 75 -19.10 4.32 -10.69
C TYR A 75 -19.54 5.77 -10.88
N LYS A 76 -20.60 5.98 -11.67
CA LYS A 76 -21.06 7.32 -12.10
C LYS A 76 -19.91 8.12 -12.74
N ASN A 77 -19.59 9.29 -12.18
CA ASN A 77 -18.53 10.21 -12.63
C ASN A 77 -17.19 9.95 -11.93
N THR A 78 -17.07 8.88 -11.14
CA THR A 78 -15.84 8.53 -10.43
C THR A 78 -15.58 7.02 -10.50
N ARG A 79 -14.66 6.53 -9.68
CA ARG A 79 -14.32 5.11 -9.57
C ARG A 79 -14.54 4.61 -8.16
N LEU A 80 -15.11 3.42 -8.03
CA LEU A 80 -15.25 2.70 -6.76
C LEU A 80 -14.01 1.84 -6.55
N LEU A 81 -13.37 1.98 -5.40
CA LEU A 81 -12.16 1.27 -5.01
C LEU A 81 -12.50 0.23 -3.95
N LYS A 82 -12.02 -1.01 -4.15
CA LYS A 82 -12.23 -2.13 -3.21
C LYS A 82 -10.92 -2.89 -3.00
N PRO A 83 -10.61 -3.37 -1.79
CA PRO A 83 -9.51 -4.30 -1.56
C PRO A 83 -9.70 -5.59 -2.35
N THR A 84 -8.60 -6.20 -2.78
CA THR A 84 -8.61 -7.51 -3.45
C THR A 84 -8.36 -8.65 -2.46
N LYS A 85 -8.60 -9.90 -2.91
CA LYS A 85 -8.15 -11.09 -2.19
C LYS A 85 -6.63 -11.13 -2.03
N LYS A 86 -5.89 -10.73 -3.07
CA LYS A 86 -4.43 -10.59 -3.02
C LYS A 86 -3.97 -9.73 -1.85
N PHE A 87 -4.62 -8.60 -1.59
CA PHE A 87 -4.31 -7.80 -0.41
C PHE A 87 -4.45 -8.59 0.90
N ALA A 88 -5.56 -9.30 1.08
CA ALA A 88 -5.78 -10.09 2.29
C ALA A 88 -4.73 -11.20 2.45
N GLU A 89 -4.37 -11.87 1.37
CA GLU A 89 -3.33 -12.91 1.34
C GLU A 89 -1.94 -12.34 1.66
N SER A 90 -1.53 -11.26 0.98
CA SER A 90 -0.22 -10.62 1.19
C SER A 90 -0.03 -10.09 2.61
N PHE A 91 -1.09 -9.55 3.21
CA PHE A 91 -1.03 -8.99 4.57
C PHE A 91 -1.52 -9.97 5.65
N GLN A 92 -1.80 -11.22 5.29
CA GLN A 92 -2.27 -12.28 6.21
C GLN A 92 -3.49 -11.84 7.04
N LEU A 93 -4.40 -11.09 6.42
CA LEU A 93 -5.61 -10.60 7.07
C LEU A 93 -6.79 -11.54 6.81
N PRO A 94 -7.70 -11.73 7.78
CA PRO A 94 -8.91 -12.52 7.56
C PRO A 94 -9.73 -11.88 6.43
N VAL A 95 -10.10 -12.66 5.41
CA VAL A 95 -10.99 -12.22 4.34
C VAL A 95 -12.35 -11.93 4.97
N GLN A 96 -12.65 -10.65 5.18
CA GLN A 96 -13.95 -10.23 5.69
C GLN A 96 -14.96 -10.39 4.54
N GLN A 97 -15.75 -11.47 4.62
CA GLN A 97 -16.88 -11.76 3.74
C GLN A 97 -17.97 -10.68 3.86
#